data_AF-A0A8C2TW03-F1
#
_entry.id   AF-A0A8C2TW03-F1
#
_cell.length_a   1.000
_cell.length_b   1.000
_cell.length_c   1.000
_cell.angle_alpha   90.00
_cell.angle_beta   90.00
_cell.angle_gamma   90.00
#
_symmetry.space_group_name_H-M   'P 1'
#
loop_
_entity.id
_entity.type
_entity.pdbx_description
1 polymer ?
#
loop_
_entity_poly.entity_id
_entity_poly.type
_entity_poly.pdbx_seq_one_letter_code
_entity_poly.pdbx_strand_id
1 'polypeptide(L)' 'MEAPPAPPGPPAPCSAARSLQDELTCPVCLEYFTDPVLVTECGHNFCRSCLRSISWVTC' A
#
# COMPACT_ATOMS: atom_id res chain seq x y z
N MET A 1 -19.24 -23.47 26.71
CA MET A 1 -18.17 -22.83 25.91
C MET A 1 -18.82 -22.24 24.67
N GLU A 2 -19.70 -21.26 24.84
CA GLU A 2 -20.32 -20.57 23.72
C GLU A 2 -19.68 -19.20 23.65
N ALA A 3 -18.82 -19.03 22.65
CA ALA A 3 -18.12 -17.79 22.37
C ALA A 3 -19.14 -16.69 22.02
N PRO A 4 -18.93 -15.45 22.47
CA PRO A 4 -19.83 -14.33 22.13
C PRO A 4 -19.88 -14.11 20.61
N PRO A 5 -21.04 -13.70 20.05
CA PRO A 5 -21.17 -13.43 18.63
C PRO A 5 -20.24 -12.27 18.26
N ALA A 6 -19.31 -12.53 17.33
CA ALA A 6 -18.45 -11.50 16.77
C ALA A 6 -19.32 -10.38 16.17
N PRO A 7 -18.94 -9.09 16.35
CA PRO A 7 -19.64 -7.98 15.73
C PRO A 7 -19.61 -8.15 14.20
N PRO A 8 -20.63 -7.64 13.47
CA PRO A 8 -20.60 -7.63 12.03
C PRO A 8 -19.36 -6.84 11.57
N GLY A 9 -18.39 -7.55 10.99
CA GLY A 9 -17.23 -6.93 10.38
C GLY A 9 -17.67 -5.97 9.26
N PRO A 10 -16.81 -5.00 8.89
CA PRO A 10 -17.14 -4.06 7.82
C PRO A 10 -17.49 -4.80 6.53
N PRO A 11 -18.41 -4.27 5.71
CA PRO A 11 -18.78 -4.91 4.45
C PRO A 11 -17.53 -5.10 3.61
N ALA A 12 -17.37 -6.30 3.04
CA ALA A 12 -16.28 -6.57 2.11
C ALA A 12 -16.33 -5.50 0.99
N PRO A 13 -15.24 -4.76 0.74
CA PRO A 13 -15.23 -3.81 -0.36
C PRO A 13 -15.53 -4.56 -1.66
N CYS A 14 -16.33 -3.96 -2.55
CA CYS A 14 -16.49 -4.45 -3.92
C CYS A 14 -15.09 -4.73 -4.48
N SER A 15 -14.88 -5.91 -5.08
CA SER A 15 -13.55 -6.40 -5.48
C SER A 15 -12.70 -5.38 -6.27
N ALA A 16 -13.33 -4.42 -6.95
CA ALA A 16 -12.66 -3.32 -7.65
C ALA A 16 -11.97 -2.29 -6.73
N ALA A 17 -12.53 -2.00 -5.54
CA ALA A 17 -11.96 -1.01 -4.61
C ALA A 17 -10.66 -1.50 -3.97
N ARG A 18 -10.49 -2.83 -3.84
CA ARG A 18 -9.28 -3.44 -3.31
C ARG A 18 -8.11 -3.39 -4.31
N SER A 19 -8.40 -3.40 -5.62
CA SER A 19 -7.38 -3.20 -6.67
C SER A 19 -6.92 -1.75 -6.76
N LEU A 20 -7.83 -0.77 -6.64
CA LEU A 20 -7.45 0.64 -6.68
C LEU A 20 -6.60 1.08 -5.49
N GLN A 21 -6.83 0.48 -4.31
CA GLN A 21 -6.02 0.75 -3.13
C GLN A 21 -4.58 0.29 -3.30
N ASP A 22 -4.35 -0.83 -3.99
CA ASP A 22 -3.01 -1.37 -4.27
C ASP A 22 -2.21 -0.47 -5.22
N GLU A 23 -2.89 0.19 -6.16
CA GLU A 23 -2.27 1.18 -7.05
C GLU A 23 -1.91 2.51 -6.35
N LEU A 24 -2.47 2.78 -5.17
CA LEU A 24 -2.29 4.02 -4.40
C LEU A 24 -1.46 3.84 -3.12
N THR A 25 -0.98 2.63 -2.87
CA THR A 25 -0.12 2.31 -1.74
C THR A 25 1.32 2.08 -2.20
N CYS A 26 2.26 2.48 -1.37
CA CYS A 26 3.66 2.25 -1.64
C CYS A 26 3.99 0.76 -1.46
N PRO A 27 4.60 0.09 -2.45
CA PRO A 27 4.92 -1.33 -2.35
C PRO A 27 6.01 -1.65 -1.30
N VAL A 28 6.66 -0.62 -0.74
CA VAL A 28 7.70 -0.76 0.29
C VAL A 28 7.10 -0.75 1.69
N CYS A 29 6.25 0.25 2.00
CA CYS A 29 5.66 0.42 3.33
C CYS A 29 4.20 -0.03 3.42
N LEU A 30 3.59 -0.43 2.30
CA LEU A 30 2.20 -0.88 2.17
C LEU A 30 1.15 0.11 2.73
N GLU A 31 1.55 1.38 2.80
CA GLU A 31 0.76 2.52 3.26
C GLU A 31 0.51 3.47 2.09
N TYR A 32 -0.48 4.36 2.23
CA TYR A 32 -0.76 5.37 1.21
C TYR A 32 0.48 6.23 0.92
N PHE A 33 0.67 6.57 -0.35
CA PHE A 33 1.80 7.40 -0.76
C PHE A 33 1.84 8.73 0.00
N THR A 34 2.90 8.91 0.78
CA THR A 34 3.20 10.18 1.45
C THR A 34 4.43 10.78 0.78
N ASP A 35 4.22 11.89 0.04
CA ASP A 35 5.22 12.50 -0.85
C ASP A 35 5.68 11.54 -1.97
N PRO A 36 4.78 11.19 -2.92
CA PRO A 36 5.11 10.26 -4.00
C PRO A 36 6.21 10.82 -4.91
N VAL A 37 7.26 10.04 -5.08
CA VAL A 37 8.32 10.30 -6.06
C VAL A 37 8.14 9.26 -7.17
N LEU A 38 7.91 9.76 -8.39
CA LEU A 38 7.87 8.93 -9.60
C LEU A 38 9.30 8.67 -10.07
N VAL A 39 9.68 7.40 -10.15
CA VAL A 39 10.97 7.00 -10.72
C VAL A 39 10.81 6.95 -12.24
N THR A 40 11.35 7.94 -12.95
CA THR A 40 11.22 8.08 -14.40
C THR A 40 11.81 6.92 -15.21
N GLU A 41 12.78 6.19 -14.63
CA GLU A 41 13.43 5.05 -15.28
C GLU A 41 12.52 3.81 -15.37
N CYS A 42 11.57 3.65 -14.45
CA CYS A 42 10.74 2.44 -14.35
C CYS A 42 9.23 2.72 -14.20
N GLY A 43 8.81 3.98 -14.07
CA GLY A 43 7.40 4.38 -13.99
C GLY A 43 6.69 4.03 -12.69
N HIS A 44 7.42 3.61 -11.65
CA HIS A 44 6.84 3.27 -10.34
C HIS A 44 6.84 4.46 -9.39
N ASN A 45 5.81 4.55 -8.55
CA ASN A 45 5.66 5.56 -7.52
C ASN A 45 6.08 4.99 -6.16
N PHE A 46 6.85 5.74 -5.39
CA PHE A 46 7.27 5.37 -4.04
C PHE A 46 7.19 6.57 -3.11
N CYS A 47 7.05 6.34 -1.79
CA CYS A 47 7.25 7.42 -0.82
C CYS A 47 8.70 7.90 -0.87
N ARG A 48 8.96 9.20 -0.75
CA ARG A 48 10.32 9.77 -0.72
C ARG A 48 11.26 9.07 0.28
N SER A 49 10.75 8.72 1.45
CA SER A 49 11.47 7.99 2.49
C SER A 49 11.79 6.55 2.07
N CYS A 50 10.84 5.88 1.40
CA CYS A 50 11.00 4.52 0.88
C CYS A 50 11.96 4.49 -0.31
N LEU A 51 11.89 5.46 -1.22
CA LEU A 51 12.84 5.58 -2.33
C LEU A 51 14.27 5.74 -1.81
N ARG A 52 14.45 6.60 -0.80
CA ARG A 52 15.73 6.73 -0.08
C ARG A 52 16.12 5.44 0.65
N SER A 53 15.15 4.60 1.02
CA SER A 53 15.35 3.27 1.60
C SER A 53 15.83 2.21 0.59
N ILE A 54 15.45 2.35 -0.69
CA ILE A 54 15.79 1.37 -1.73
C ILE A 54 17.09 1.79 -2.44
N SER A 55 17.38 3.09 -2.48
CA SER A 55 18.58 3.65 -3.12
C SER A 55 19.92 3.11 -2.56
N TRP A 56 19.95 2.51 -1.36
CA TRP A 56 21.14 1.83 -0.83
C TRP A 56 21.21 0.34 -1.19
N VAL A 57 20.13 -0.22 -1.72
CA VAL A 57 20.00 -1.65 -2.05
C VAL A 57 20.23 -1.90 -3.55
N THR A 58 20.23 -0.86 -4.40
CA THR A 58 20.48 -0.97 -5.85
C THR A 58 21.92 -0.66 -6.27
N CYS A 59 22.92 -1.11 -5.50
CA CYS A 59 24.29 -1.21 -6.03
C CYS A 59 24.41 -2.41 -6.97
#